data_AF-A0A6G0Q1P3-F1
#
_entry.id   AF-A0A6G0Q1P3-F1
#
_cell.length_a   1.000
_cell.length_b   1.000
_cell.length_c   1.000
_cell.angle_alpha   90.00
_cell.angle_beta   90.00
_cell.angle_gamma   90.00
#
_symmetry.space_group_name_H-M   'P 1'
#
loop_
_entity.id
_entity.type
_entity.pdbx_description
1 polymer ?
#
loop_
_entity_poly.entity_id
_entity_poly.type
_entity_poly.pdbx_seq_one_letter_code
_entity_poly.pdbx_strand_id
1 'polypeptide(L)'
;MVELNEQARVQELERATLAEEKKQHAETVEEDKVAHQPWMRDRDATLSELHGLQRENAKIGDYSKSVTEWMSKCRNAEREKKDAQNGYNGLQCIIANLEKELNDSRHAVQDLERENADLWLWMRSLDACCDVEIATNKFVSARTAAFQHMSGRERRDFCVARYDELYPGRGDDLDCQMKAFTYTRNRICHDGVIRDVSHEEFQRNGNDIRKKLADLGA
;
A
#
# COMPACT_ATOMS: atom_id res chain seq x y z
N MET A 1 -26.89 -8.77 -135.97
CA MET A 1 -26.15 -7.63 -135.38
C MET A 1 -26.98 -6.78 -134.42
N VAL A 2 -28.32 -6.71 -134.54
CA VAL A 2 -29.17 -5.91 -133.64
C VAL A 2 -29.32 -6.54 -132.25
N GLU A 3 -29.52 -7.86 -132.13
CA GLU A 3 -29.69 -8.55 -130.83
C GLU A 3 -28.43 -8.55 -129.95
N LEU A 4 -27.23 -8.63 -130.55
CA LEU A 4 -25.95 -8.55 -129.82
C LEU A 4 -25.70 -7.15 -129.21
N ASN A 5 -26.25 -6.10 -129.83
CA ASN A 5 -26.12 -4.72 -129.35
C ASN A 5 -27.10 -4.43 -128.19
N GLU A 6 -28.29 -5.03 -128.23
CA GLU A 6 -29.27 -4.96 -127.14
C GLU A 6 -28.76 -5.70 -125.89
N GLN A 7 -28.15 -6.88 -126.08
CA GLN A 7 -27.60 -7.69 -124.99
C GLN A 7 -26.38 -7.03 -124.32
N ALA A 8 -25.54 -6.33 -125.10
CA ALA A 8 -24.42 -5.55 -124.56
C ALA A 8 -24.91 -4.36 -123.72
N ARG A 9 -25.96 -3.66 -124.16
CA ARG A 9 -26.59 -2.57 -123.38
C ARG A 9 -27.22 -3.06 -122.07
N VAL A 10 -27.85 -4.23 -122.07
CA VAL A 10 -28.41 -4.83 -120.85
C VAL A 10 -27.30 -5.20 -119.86
N GLN A 11 -26.20 -5.81 -120.33
CA GLN A 11 -25.06 -6.12 -119.46
C GLN A 11 -24.36 -4.87 -118.90
N GLU A 12 -24.24 -3.79 -119.68
CA GLU A 12 -23.71 -2.51 -119.17
C GLU A 12 -24.64 -1.90 -118.12
N LEU A 13 -25.96 -1.96 -118.34
CA LEU A 13 -26.94 -1.49 -117.37
C LEU A 13 -26.86 -2.30 -116.08
N GLU A 14 -26.86 -3.64 -116.15
CA GLU A 14 -26.72 -4.53 -114.98
C GLU A 14 -25.40 -4.27 -114.21
N ARG A 15 -24.29 -4.05 -114.91
CA ARG A 15 -23.01 -3.70 -114.27
C ARG A 15 -23.06 -2.34 -113.60
N ALA A 16 -23.72 -1.35 -114.21
CA ALA A 16 -23.90 -0.03 -113.62
C ALA A 16 -24.80 -0.07 -112.39
N THR A 17 -25.91 -0.82 -112.43
CA THR A 17 -26.81 -1.00 -111.28
C THR A 17 -26.09 -1.72 -110.14
N LEU A 18 -25.36 -2.80 -110.43
CA LEU A 18 -24.59 -3.53 -109.42
C LEU A 18 -23.46 -2.67 -108.81
N ALA A 19 -22.84 -1.79 -109.61
CA ALA A 19 -21.82 -0.87 -109.12
C ALA A 19 -22.41 0.18 -108.18
N GLU A 20 -23.61 0.70 -108.49
CA GLU A 20 -24.32 1.65 -107.63
C GLU A 20 -24.81 1.00 -106.34
N GLU A 21 -25.35 -0.22 -106.41
CA GLU A 21 -25.73 -0.98 -105.20
C GLU A 21 -24.54 -1.26 -104.29
N LYS A 22 -23.37 -1.62 -104.87
CA LYS A 22 -22.14 -1.79 -104.10
C LYS A 22 -21.67 -0.50 -103.45
N LYS A 23 -21.82 0.63 -104.14
CA LYS A 23 -21.48 1.95 -103.60
C LYS A 23 -22.41 2.33 -102.46
N GLN A 24 -23.73 2.18 -102.64
CA GLN A 24 -24.72 2.42 -101.58
C GLN A 24 -24.48 1.52 -100.37
N HIS A 25 -24.17 0.25 -100.58
CA HIS A 25 -23.85 -0.68 -99.50
C HIS A 25 -22.57 -0.28 -98.75
N ALA A 26 -21.54 0.18 -99.46
CA ALA A 26 -20.32 0.68 -98.84
C ALA A 26 -20.56 1.96 -98.02
N GLU A 27 -21.41 2.88 -98.51
CA GLU A 27 -21.82 4.08 -97.77
C GLU A 27 -22.61 3.71 -96.52
N THR A 28 -23.59 2.80 -96.61
CA THR A 28 -24.37 2.37 -95.43
C THR A 28 -23.50 1.69 -94.37
N VAL A 29 -22.54 0.86 -94.79
CA VAL A 29 -21.59 0.22 -93.86
C VAL A 29 -20.74 1.26 -93.14
N GLU A 30 -20.32 2.33 -93.81
CA GLU A 30 -19.50 3.36 -93.19
C GLU A 30 -20.34 4.28 -92.28
N GLU A 31 -21.58 4.60 -92.68
CA GLU A 31 -22.55 5.28 -91.82
C GLU A 31 -22.84 4.49 -90.55
N ASP A 32 -23.06 3.17 -90.65
CA ASP A 32 -23.26 2.30 -89.49
C ASP A 32 -22.03 2.28 -88.56
N LYS A 33 -20.81 2.20 -89.12
CA LYS A 33 -19.58 2.28 -88.31
C LYS A 33 -19.46 3.61 -87.59
N VAL A 34 -19.73 4.73 -88.27
CA VAL A 34 -19.69 6.07 -87.69
C VAL A 34 -20.76 6.22 -86.61
N ALA A 35 -21.97 5.69 -86.85
CA ALA A 35 -23.05 5.68 -85.87
C ALA A 35 -22.74 4.80 -84.64
N HIS A 36 -21.96 3.73 -84.80
CA HIS A 36 -21.57 2.84 -83.71
C HIS A 36 -20.39 3.36 -82.86
N GLN A 37 -19.57 4.27 -83.39
CA GLN A 37 -18.41 4.82 -82.68
C GLN A 37 -18.76 5.53 -81.36
N PRO A 38 -19.77 6.41 -81.28
CA PRO A 38 -20.19 7.03 -80.03
C PRO A 38 -20.55 6.01 -78.95
N TRP A 39 -21.29 4.96 -79.32
CA TRP A 39 -21.66 3.90 -78.39
C TRP A 39 -20.45 3.13 -77.85
N MET A 40 -19.46 2.83 -78.71
CA MET A 40 -18.23 2.19 -78.25
C MET A 40 -17.44 3.08 -77.27
N ARG A 41 -17.33 4.38 -77.56
CA ARG A 41 -16.63 5.33 -76.66
C ARG A 41 -17.32 5.46 -75.31
N ASP A 42 -18.66 5.53 -75.30
CA ASP A 42 -19.46 5.58 -74.08
C ASP A 42 -19.31 4.31 -73.23
N ARG A 43 -19.28 3.14 -73.90
CA ARG A 43 -19.02 1.86 -73.25
C ARG A 43 -17.62 1.79 -72.63
N ASP A 44 -16.59 2.26 -73.33
CA ASP A 44 -15.21 2.28 -72.83
C ASP A 44 -15.04 3.24 -71.64
N ALA A 45 -15.74 4.39 -71.66
CA ALA A 45 -15.80 5.32 -70.54
C ALA A 45 -16.46 4.68 -69.31
N THR A 46 -17.61 4.03 -69.50
CA THR A 46 -18.33 3.32 -68.42
C THR A 46 -17.48 2.20 -67.81
N LEU A 47 -16.77 1.42 -68.62
CA LEU A 47 -15.86 0.38 -68.14
C LEU A 47 -14.70 0.97 -67.33
N SER A 48 -14.17 2.13 -67.74
CA SER A 48 -13.10 2.82 -67.01
C SER A 48 -13.58 3.32 -65.65
N GLU A 49 -14.80 3.86 -65.55
CA GLU A 49 -15.42 4.25 -64.27
C GLU A 49 -15.63 3.05 -63.36
N LEU A 50 -16.16 1.93 -63.87
CA LEU A 50 -16.34 0.70 -63.10
C LEU A 50 -15.01 0.17 -62.54
N HIS A 51 -13.94 0.17 -63.32
CA HIS A 51 -12.61 -0.18 -62.84
C HIS A 51 -12.07 0.81 -61.78
N GLY A 52 -12.46 2.09 -61.86
CA GLY A 52 -12.19 3.08 -60.82
C GLY A 52 -12.89 2.71 -59.50
N LEU A 53 -14.20 2.50 -59.57
CA LEU A 53 -15.04 2.13 -58.42
C LEU A 53 -14.58 0.81 -57.77
N GLN A 54 -14.19 -0.18 -58.57
CA GLN A 54 -13.71 -1.46 -58.05
C GLN A 54 -12.42 -1.32 -57.25
N ARG A 55 -11.51 -0.42 -57.66
CA ARG A 55 -10.30 -0.08 -56.89
C ARG A 55 -10.63 0.67 -55.61
N GLU A 56 -11.60 1.57 -55.62
CA GLU A 56 -12.03 2.25 -54.41
C GLU A 56 -12.72 1.31 -53.41
N ASN A 57 -13.56 0.40 -53.90
CA ASN A 57 -14.16 -0.65 -53.08
C ASN A 57 -13.11 -1.55 -52.41
N ALA A 58 -12.01 -1.86 -53.11
CA ALA A 58 -10.90 -2.59 -52.50
C ALA A 58 -10.29 -1.83 -51.31
N LYS A 59 -10.09 -0.50 -51.43
CA LYS A 59 -9.60 0.34 -50.33
C LYS A 59 -10.54 0.33 -49.12
N ILE A 60 -11.86 0.32 -49.34
CA ILE A 60 -12.85 0.22 -48.25
C ILE A 60 -12.65 -1.08 -47.46
N GLY A 61 -12.37 -2.19 -48.15
CA GLY A 61 -12.05 -3.47 -47.50
C GLY A 61 -10.84 -3.38 -46.57
N ASP A 62 -9.77 -2.71 -47.01
CA ASP A 62 -8.56 -2.53 -46.20
C ASP A 62 -8.77 -1.58 -45.02
N TYR A 63 -9.56 -0.52 -45.20
CA TYR A 63 -9.96 0.36 -44.11
C TYR A 63 -10.81 -0.39 -43.07
N SER A 64 -11.74 -1.23 -43.49
CA SER A 64 -12.56 -2.04 -42.58
C SER A 64 -11.72 -2.98 -41.71
N LYS A 65 -10.71 -3.65 -42.31
CA LYS A 65 -9.73 -4.46 -41.56
C LYS A 65 -8.96 -3.61 -40.54
N SER A 66 -8.48 -2.44 -40.97
CA SER A 66 -7.74 -1.53 -40.10
C SER A 66 -8.59 -1.06 -38.91
N VAL A 67 -9.85 -0.71 -39.14
CA VAL A 67 -10.79 -0.28 -38.10
C VAL A 67 -11.06 -1.41 -37.09
N THR A 68 -11.28 -2.63 -37.57
CA THR A 68 -11.49 -3.79 -36.69
C THR A 68 -10.27 -4.13 -35.83
N GLU A 69 -9.06 -3.99 -36.38
CA GLU A 69 -7.82 -4.12 -35.61
C GLU A 69 -7.70 -3.03 -34.54
N TRP A 70 -7.94 -1.77 -34.90
CA TRP A 70 -7.91 -0.66 -33.95
C TRP A 70 -8.95 -0.78 -32.83
N MET A 71 -10.18 -1.19 -33.16
CA MET A 71 -11.21 -1.48 -32.14
C MET A 71 -10.73 -2.56 -31.16
N SER A 72 -10.05 -3.60 -31.67
CA SER A 72 -9.51 -4.67 -30.83
C SER A 72 -8.37 -4.17 -29.92
N LYS A 73 -7.47 -3.33 -30.44
CA LYS A 73 -6.41 -2.69 -29.65
C LYS A 73 -6.98 -1.81 -28.54
N CYS A 74 -8.00 -0.99 -28.84
CA CYS A 74 -8.67 -0.15 -27.85
C CYS A 74 -9.28 -0.98 -26.70
N ARG A 75 -10.03 -2.05 -27.04
CA ARG A 75 -10.59 -2.95 -26.02
C ARG A 75 -9.52 -3.60 -25.17
N ASN A 76 -8.37 -3.96 -25.75
CA ASN A 76 -7.28 -4.54 -24.99
C ASN A 76 -6.68 -3.54 -24.00
N ALA A 77 -6.41 -2.32 -24.45
CA ALA A 77 -5.89 -1.24 -23.61
C ALA A 77 -6.86 -0.89 -22.45
N GLU A 78 -8.18 -0.92 -22.70
CA GLU A 78 -9.19 -0.73 -21.65
C GLU A 78 -9.14 -1.81 -20.57
N ARG A 79 -8.91 -3.07 -20.96
CA ARG A 79 -8.73 -4.18 -20.00
C ARG A 79 -7.46 -4.01 -19.19
N GLU A 80 -6.33 -3.75 -19.85
CA GLU A 80 -5.04 -3.53 -19.18
C GLU A 80 -5.12 -2.36 -18.18
N LYS A 81 -5.78 -1.27 -18.56
CA LYS A 81 -6.05 -0.15 -17.65
C LYS A 81 -6.86 -0.58 -16.43
N LYS A 82 -7.90 -1.39 -16.63
CA LYS A 82 -8.76 -1.88 -15.53
C LYS A 82 -7.97 -2.82 -14.60
N ASP A 83 -7.14 -3.69 -15.15
CA ASP A 83 -6.30 -4.61 -14.38
C ASP A 83 -5.25 -3.83 -13.56
N ALA A 84 -4.63 -2.81 -14.17
CA ALA A 84 -3.71 -1.92 -13.46
C ALA A 84 -4.42 -1.16 -12.32
N GLN A 85 -5.64 -0.67 -12.55
CA GLN A 85 -6.44 -0.02 -11.51
C GLN A 85 -6.78 -0.98 -10.36
N ASN A 86 -7.14 -2.22 -10.67
CA ASN A 86 -7.40 -3.24 -9.65
C ASN A 86 -6.14 -3.55 -8.84
N GLY A 87 -4.97 -3.66 -9.50
CA GLY A 87 -3.68 -3.82 -8.84
C GLY A 87 -3.36 -2.66 -7.91
N TYR A 88 -3.57 -1.42 -8.36
CA TYR A 88 -3.40 -0.21 -7.55
C TYR A 88 -4.30 -0.20 -6.31
N ASN A 89 -5.59 -0.52 -6.47
CA ASN A 89 -6.53 -0.61 -5.35
C ASN A 89 -6.11 -1.70 -4.35
N GLY A 90 -5.61 -2.84 -4.84
CA GLY A 90 -5.08 -3.90 -4.00
C GLY A 90 -3.87 -3.45 -3.17
N LEU A 91 -2.94 -2.72 -3.78
CA LEU A 91 -1.79 -2.13 -3.07
C LEU A 91 -2.22 -1.11 -2.01
N GLN A 92 -3.23 -0.27 -2.28
CA GLN A 92 -3.76 0.65 -1.29
C GLN A 92 -4.32 -0.07 -0.06
N CYS A 93 -5.04 -1.18 -0.25
CA CYS A 93 -5.53 -2.00 0.87
C CYS A 93 -4.39 -2.59 1.71
N ILE A 94 -3.32 -3.06 1.05
CA ILE A 94 -2.14 -3.60 1.74
C ILE A 94 -1.47 -2.51 2.57
N ILE A 95 -1.29 -1.31 2.01
CA ILE A 95 -0.71 -0.16 2.72
C ILE A 95 -1.54 0.17 3.98
N ALA A 96 -2.87 0.27 3.85
CA ALA A 96 -3.75 0.57 4.98
C ALA A 96 -3.65 -0.49 6.10
N ASN A 97 -3.56 -1.77 5.74
CA ASN A 97 -3.38 -2.85 6.72
C ASN A 97 -2.02 -2.75 7.42
N LEU A 98 -0.94 -2.49 6.68
CA LEU A 98 0.40 -2.32 7.25
C LEU A 98 0.49 -1.09 8.16
N GLU A 99 -0.16 0.01 7.81
CA GLU A 99 -0.23 1.20 8.67
C GLU A 99 -0.94 0.90 10.00
N LYS A 100 -2.03 0.11 9.95
CA LYS A 100 -2.72 -0.34 11.14
C LYS A 100 -1.83 -1.25 12.00
N GLU A 101 -1.21 -2.27 11.42
CA GLU A 101 -0.32 -3.19 12.14
C GLU A 101 0.89 -2.47 12.76
N LEU A 102 1.45 -1.48 12.04
CA LEU A 102 2.52 -0.64 12.56
C LEU A 102 2.06 0.18 13.77
N ASN A 103 0.86 0.75 13.69
CA ASN A 103 0.29 1.53 14.79
C ASN A 103 -0.01 0.64 16.01
N ASP A 104 -0.63 -0.52 15.80
CA ASP A 104 -0.91 -1.49 16.87
C ASP A 104 0.40 -1.95 17.53
N SER A 105 1.43 -2.22 16.73
CA SER A 105 2.77 -2.57 17.24
C SER A 105 3.41 -1.45 18.06
N ARG A 106 3.24 -0.18 17.65
CA ARG A 106 3.74 0.97 18.43
C ARG A 106 3.06 1.07 19.80
N HIS A 107 1.75 0.86 19.88
CA HIS A 107 1.04 0.86 21.15
C HIS A 107 1.51 -0.28 22.05
N ALA A 108 1.67 -1.48 21.50
CA ALA A 108 2.20 -2.63 22.25
C ALA A 108 3.60 -2.36 22.82
N VAL A 109 4.49 -1.71 22.04
CA VAL A 109 5.81 -1.30 22.53
C VAL A 109 5.70 -0.29 23.67
N GLN A 110 4.84 0.73 23.54
CA GLN A 110 4.65 1.75 24.58
C GLN A 110 4.12 1.14 25.90
N ASP A 111 3.21 0.18 25.81
CA ASP A 111 2.70 -0.52 26.99
C ASP A 111 3.81 -1.35 27.65
N LEU A 112 4.63 -2.07 26.87
CA LEU A 112 5.80 -2.79 27.38
C LEU A 112 6.85 -1.86 28.00
N GLU A 113 7.09 -0.67 27.41
CA GLU A 113 7.99 0.33 27.98
C GLU A 113 7.49 0.84 29.33
N ARG A 114 6.17 1.03 29.47
CA ARG A 114 5.54 1.40 30.75
C ARG A 114 5.71 0.30 31.78
N GLU A 115 5.36 -0.94 31.44
CA GLU A 115 5.52 -2.09 32.34
C GLU A 115 6.98 -2.28 32.77
N ASN A 116 7.93 -2.12 31.84
CA ASN A 116 9.34 -2.23 32.14
C ASN A 116 9.83 -1.10 33.07
N ALA A 117 9.32 0.12 32.91
CA ALA A 117 9.59 1.23 33.82
C ALA A 117 9.07 0.93 35.23
N ASP A 118 7.85 0.40 35.35
CA ASP A 118 7.25 0.03 36.63
C ASP A 118 8.03 -1.10 37.33
N LEU A 119 8.48 -2.10 36.56
CA LEU A 119 9.35 -3.17 37.07
C LEU A 119 10.70 -2.64 37.57
N TRP A 120 11.32 -1.74 36.82
CA TRP A 120 12.57 -1.08 37.23
C TRP A 120 12.42 -0.33 38.56
N LEU A 121 11.33 0.40 38.68
CA LEU A 121 10.96 1.14 39.88
C LEU A 121 10.69 0.20 41.06
N TRP A 122 10.05 -0.94 40.81
CA TRP A 122 9.86 -1.98 41.81
C TRP A 122 11.17 -2.58 42.29
N MET A 123 12.06 -2.95 41.36
CA MET A 123 13.38 -3.50 41.69
C MET A 123 14.20 -2.53 42.56
N ARG A 124 14.26 -1.25 42.18
CA ARG A 124 14.96 -0.22 42.99
C ARG A 124 14.37 -0.05 44.39
N SER A 125 13.06 -0.20 44.54
CA SER A 125 12.40 -0.14 45.84
C SER A 125 12.74 -1.37 46.70
N LEU A 126 12.86 -2.54 46.07
CA LEU A 126 13.30 -3.76 46.75
C LEU A 126 14.75 -3.66 47.21
N ASP A 127 15.65 -3.14 46.36
CA ASP A 127 17.05 -2.89 46.73
C ASP A 127 17.15 -1.97 47.95
N ALA A 128 16.38 -0.87 47.98
CA ALA A 128 16.33 0.02 49.13
C ALA A 128 15.82 -0.67 50.41
N CYS A 129 14.80 -1.54 50.31
CA CYS A 129 14.35 -2.35 51.43
C CYS A 129 15.46 -3.27 51.96
N CYS A 130 16.14 -3.99 51.06
CA CYS A 130 17.22 -4.89 51.41
C CYS A 130 18.37 -4.16 52.11
N ASP A 131 18.76 -2.99 51.57
CA ASP A 131 19.79 -2.14 52.12
C ASP A 131 19.49 -1.65 53.55
N VAL A 132 18.24 -1.25 53.82
CA VAL A 132 17.79 -0.84 55.16
C VAL A 132 17.79 -2.02 56.14
N GLU A 133 17.32 -3.19 55.70
CA GLU A 133 17.29 -4.41 56.52
C GLU A 133 18.71 -4.89 56.85
N ILE A 134 19.65 -4.81 55.90
CA ILE A 134 21.08 -5.10 56.12
C ILE A 134 21.66 -4.13 57.17
N ALA A 135 21.40 -2.83 57.04
CA ALA A 135 21.90 -1.83 57.99
C ALA A 135 21.34 -2.07 59.41
N THR A 136 20.03 -2.36 59.50
CA THR A 136 19.36 -2.73 60.75
C THR A 136 20.02 -3.97 61.37
N ASN A 137 20.23 -5.03 60.58
CA ASN A 137 20.82 -6.27 61.07
C ASN A 137 22.26 -6.08 61.56
N LYS A 138 23.08 -5.30 60.83
CA LYS A 138 24.43 -4.92 61.27
C LYS A 138 24.41 -4.14 62.58
N PHE A 139 23.53 -3.15 62.69
CA PHE A 139 23.41 -2.32 63.89
C PHE A 139 23.05 -3.14 65.13
N VAL A 140 22.03 -4.01 65.03
CA VAL A 140 21.55 -4.82 66.17
C VAL A 140 22.56 -5.91 66.54
N SER A 141 23.12 -6.61 65.56
CA SER A 141 24.10 -7.69 65.81
C SER A 141 25.36 -7.19 66.50
N ALA A 142 25.77 -5.95 66.26
CA ALA A 142 26.89 -5.31 66.96
C ALA A 142 26.59 -4.98 68.44
N ARG A 143 25.32 -5.01 68.87
CA ARG A 143 24.86 -4.49 70.17
C ARG A 143 24.21 -5.52 71.08
N THR A 144 23.76 -6.65 70.55
CA THR A 144 23.15 -7.69 71.37
C THR A 144 23.38 -9.08 70.79
N ALA A 145 23.78 -10.01 71.64
CA ALA A 145 23.88 -11.43 71.28
C ALA A 145 22.50 -12.07 71.02
N ALA A 146 21.42 -11.46 71.51
CA ALA A 146 20.06 -11.93 71.28
C ALA A 146 19.57 -11.74 69.83
N PHE A 147 20.34 -11.01 68.99
CA PHE A 147 20.03 -10.70 67.60
C PHE A 147 19.48 -11.90 66.80
N GLN A 148 20.11 -13.08 66.95
CA GLN A 148 19.75 -14.29 66.22
C GLN A 148 18.33 -14.78 66.54
N HIS A 149 17.82 -14.46 67.73
CA HIS A 149 16.49 -14.88 68.20
C HIS A 149 15.43 -13.79 68.03
N MET A 150 15.81 -12.58 67.60
CA MET A 150 14.90 -11.47 67.35
C MET A 150 14.30 -11.57 65.94
N SER A 151 12.99 -11.38 65.81
CA SER A 151 12.29 -11.13 64.56
C SER A 151 12.68 -9.77 63.96
N GLY A 152 12.41 -9.57 62.66
CA GLY A 152 12.68 -8.28 62.01
C GLY A 152 11.95 -7.10 62.65
N ARG A 153 10.76 -7.32 63.23
CA ARG A 153 10.06 -6.28 63.99
C ARG A 153 10.82 -5.94 65.27
N GLU A 154 11.16 -6.93 66.07
CA GLU A 154 11.89 -6.73 67.32
C GLU A 154 13.26 -6.07 67.10
N ARG A 155 13.94 -6.38 65.99
CA ARG A 155 15.20 -5.72 65.61
C ARG A 155 15.02 -4.24 65.33
N ARG A 156 13.93 -3.84 64.68
CA ARG A 156 13.63 -2.42 64.41
C ARG A 156 13.20 -1.69 65.67
N ASP A 157 12.33 -2.30 66.48
CA ASP A 157 11.91 -1.73 67.76
C ASP A 157 13.14 -1.51 68.66
N PHE A 158 14.11 -2.45 68.64
CA PHE A 158 15.39 -2.29 69.30
C PHE A 158 16.23 -1.14 68.73
N CYS A 159 16.31 -0.99 67.40
CA CYS A 159 16.99 0.15 66.78
C CYS A 159 16.38 1.49 67.22
N VAL A 160 15.05 1.59 67.19
CA VAL A 160 14.30 2.80 67.59
C VAL A 160 14.58 3.13 69.05
N ALA A 161 14.45 2.14 69.95
CA ALA A 161 14.71 2.34 71.37
C ALA A 161 16.16 2.80 71.63
N ARG A 162 17.14 2.16 70.98
CA ARG A 162 18.56 2.57 71.11
C ARG A 162 18.85 3.94 70.51
N TYR A 163 18.17 4.31 69.43
CA TYR A 163 18.31 5.64 68.85
C TYR A 163 17.73 6.72 69.76
N ASP A 164 16.56 6.47 70.36
CA ASP A 164 15.92 7.41 71.28
C ASP A 164 16.71 7.57 72.59
N GLU A 165 17.32 6.50 73.10
CA GLU A 165 18.25 6.57 74.25
C GLU A 165 19.42 7.52 73.97
N LEU A 166 19.96 7.54 72.75
CA LEU A 166 21.10 8.37 72.36
C LEU A 166 20.68 9.78 71.93
N TYR A 167 19.48 9.92 71.39
CA TYR A 167 18.91 11.18 70.93
C TYR A 167 17.45 11.30 71.41
N PRO A 168 17.23 11.72 72.67
CA PRO A 168 15.90 11.75 73.27
C PRO A 168 14.89 12.55 72.45
N GLY A 169 13.73 11.94 72.18
CA GLY A 169 12.65 12.54 71.41
C GLY A 169 12.81 12.44 69.89
N ARG A 170 13.84 11.73 69.40
CA ARG A 170 14.03 11.44 67.96
C ARG A 170 13.69 10.01 67.58
N GLY A 171 13.33 9.15 68.53
CA GLY A 171 12.89 7.78 68.28
C GLY A 171 11.66 7.72 67.36
N ASP A 172 10.67 8.58 67.60
CA ASP A 172 9.41 8.60 66.85
C ASP A 172 9.61 8.87 65.35
N ASP A 173 10.56 9.75 65.00
CA ASP A 173 10.91 10.04 63.60
C ASP A 173 11.52 8.80 62.92
N LEU A 174 12.45 8.12 63.60
CA LEU A 174 13.06 6.90 63.08
C LEU A 174 12.03 5.76 62.97
N ASP A 175 11.14 5.63 63.95
CA ASP A 175 10.05 4.65 63.93
C ASP A 175 9.08 4.89 62.77
N CYS A 176 8.69 6.15 62.55
CA CYS A 176 7.90 6.55 61.38
C CYS A 176 8.57 6.18 60.06
N GLN A 177 9.87 6.46 59.91
CA GLN A 177 10.64 6.10 58.72
C GLN A 177 10.75 4.58 58.55
N MET A 178 11.10 3.84 59.61
CA MET A 178 11.21 2.38 59.56
C MET A 178 9.86 1.73 59.23
N LYS A 179 8.75 2.26 59.74
CA LYS A 179 7.38 1.79 59.42
C LYS A 179 7.03 1.91 57.93
N ALA A 180 7.69 2.79 57.17
CA ALA A 180 7.54 2.82 55.71
C ALA A 180 8.08 1.55 55.03
N PHE A 181 8.99 0.81 55.69
CA PHE A 181 9.62 -0.42 55.19
C PHE A 181 9.05 -1.70 55.81
N THR A 182 8.17 -1.61 56.83
CA THR A 182 7.69 -2.79 57.59
C THR A 182 6.36 -3.38 57.13
N TYR A 183 5.50 -2.59 56.49
CA TYR A 183 4.25 -3.10 55.98
C TYR A 183 4.54 -3.88 54.71
N THR A 184 4.39 -5.21 54.77
CA THR A 184 4.47 -6.14 53.64
C THR A 184 3.45 -5.86 52.52
N ARG A 185 2.57 -4.84 52.69
CA ARG A 185 1.72 -4.25 51.65
C ARG A 185 2.36 -3.06 50.91
N ASN A 186 3.48 -2.51 51.36
CA ASN A 186 4.29 -1.51 50.63
C ASN A 186 5.19 -2.17 49.58
N ARG A 187 4.84 -3.39 49.13
CA ARG A 187 5.72 -4.17 48.28
C ARG A 187 5.93 -3.52 46.91
N ILE A 188 5.05 -2.64 46.43
CA ILE A 188 5.06 -2.06 45.08
C ILE A 188 4.35 -0.69 45.10
N CYS A 189 4.90 0.35 45.74
CA CYS A 189 4.29 1.68 45.69
C CYS A 189 4.71 2.43 44.43
N HIS A 190 4.04 2.12 43.32
CA HIS A 190 4.02 2.99 42.15
C HIS A 190 2.62 3.42 41.68
N ASP A 191 1.52 2.75 42.06
CA ASP A 191 0.16 3.19 41.65
C ASP A 191 -0.97 2.87 42.64
N GLY A 192 -1.32 3.81 43.54
CA GLY A 192 -2.73 4.02 43.85
C GLY A 192 -3.20 3.95 45.31
N VAL A 193 -2.85 2.95 46.13
CA VAL A 193 -3.31 2.95 47.54
C VAL A 193 -2.42 2.07 48.42
N ILE A 194 -1.59 2.67 49.28
CA ILE A 194 -1.29 2.35 50.70
C ILE A 194 -0.02 3.13 51.13
N ARG A 195 -0.25 4.13 51.99
CA ARG A 195 0.66 5.16 52.55
C ARG A 195 1.42 6.00 51.51
N ASP A 196 0.94 7.22 51.34
CA ASP A 196 1.38 8.29 50.41
C ASP A 196 2.86 8.66 50.56
N VAL A 197 3.77 7.85 50.01
CA VAL A 197 5.20 8.18 49.93
C VAL A 197 5.65 7.96 48.49
N SER A 198 6.14 9.02 47.84
CA SER A 198 6.69 8.93 46.50
C SER A 198 7.94 8.03 46.46
N HIS A 199 8.28 7.44 45.32
CA HIS A 199 9.49 6.61 45.20
C HIS A 199 10.77 7.34 45.59
N GLU A 200 10.87 8.62 45.26
CA GLU A 200 12.02 9.44 45.66
C GLU A 200 12.09 9.60 47.17
N GLU A 201 10.96 9.89 47.81
CA GLU A 201 10.88 10.03 49.26
C GLU A 201 11.14 8.68 49.96
N PHE A 202 10.66 7.57 49.39
CA PHE A 202 10.96 6.22 49.85
C PHE A 202 12.46 5.93 49.82
N GLN A 203 13.14 6.25 48.71
CA GLN A 203 14.59 6.10 48.61
C GLN A 203 15.35 7.01 49.60
N ARG A 204 14.92 8.26 49.75
CA ARG A 204 15.52 9.20 50.71
C ARG A 204 15.40 8.68 52.14
N ASN A 205 14.22 8.22 52.55
CA ASN A 205 14.00 7.65 53.86
C ASN A 205 14.91 6.43 54.12
N GLY A 206 15.07 5.56 53.12
CA GLY A 206 16.00 4.43 53.22
C GLY A 206 17.46 4.88 53.41
N ASN A 207 17.91 5.88 52.66
CA ASN A 207 19.24 6.47 52.80
C ASN A 207 19.45 7.12 54.17
N ASP A 208 18.45 7.85 54.66
CA ASP A 208 18.50 8.51 55.96
C ASP A 208 18.56 7.52 57.11
N ILE A 209 17.75 6.44 57.08
CA ILE A 209 17.83 5.35 58.06
C ILE A 209 19.24 4.74 58.04
N ARG A 210 19.78 4.43 56.86
CA ARG A 210 21.13 3.86 56.74
C ARG A 210 22.19 4.77 57.34
N LYS A 211 22.11 6.08 57.05
CA LYS A 211 23.06 7.06 57.57
C LYS A 211 22.95 7.17 59.09
N LYS A 212 21.73 7.32 59.63
CA LYS A 212 21.48 7.34 61.07
C LYS A 212 22.05 6.10 61.76
N LEU A 213 21.80 4.91 61.22
CA LEU A 213 22.31 3.66 61.81
C LEU A 213 23.83 3.49 61.69
N ALA A 214 24.44 3.97 60.60
CA ALA A 214 25.88 3.94 60.39
C ALA A 214 26.62 4.91 61.33
N ASP A 215 26.10 6.13 61.51
CA ASP A 215 26.67 7.15 62.40
C ASP A 215 26.68 6.68 63.87
N LEU A 216 25.74 5.83 64.24
CA LEU A 216 25.71 5.19 65.56
C LEU A 216 26.65 3.98 65.66
N GLY A 217 27.07 3.40 64.54
CA GLY A 217 27.91 2.19 64.51
C GLY A 217 29.40 2.46 64.80
N ALA A 218 29.82 3.72 64.84
CA ALA A 218 31.13 4.17 65.31
C ALA A 218 31.14 4.35 66.84
#